data_AF-A0AA44QBF1-F1
#
_entry.id   AF-A0AA44QBF1-F1
#
_cell.length_a   1.000
_cell.length_b   1.000
_cell.length_c   1.000
_cell.angle_alpha   90.00
_cell.angle_beta   90.00
_cell.angle_gamma   90.00
#
_symmetry.space_group_name_H-M   'P 1'
#
loop_
_entity.id
_entity.type
_entity.pdbx_description
1 polymer ?
#
loop_
_entity_poly.entity_id
_entity_poly.type
_entity_poly.pdbx_seq_one_letter_code
_entity_poly.pdbx_strand_id
1 'polypeptide(L)'
;MGNIFSILSIVLLVYVSWKYRKEMKATYKKLTVTQLLGVTLSYVVAIFIAFLFIYYGGNWAVSYITFEWLRTVAFIIIAITALSFCSKVLNTVVRKISNGVLGV
;
A
#
# COMPACT_ATOMS: atom_id res chain seq x y z
N MET A 1 -19.49 10.85 -5.20
CA MET A 1 -18.88 9.95 -4.18
C MET A 1 -17.36 10.01 -4.16
N GLY A 2 -16.65 9.97 -5.29
CA GLY A 2 -15.18 10.03 -5.33
C GLY A 2 -14.55 11.18 -4.52
N ASN A 3 -15.06 12.41 -4.67
CA ASN A 3 -14.52 13.58 -3.97
C ASN A 3 -14.60 13.47 -2.43
N ILE A 4 -15.65 12.87 -1.89
CA ILE A 4 -15.83 12.71 -0.43
C ILE A 4 -14.81 11.70 0.11
N PHE A 5 -14.63 10.56 -0.58
CA PHE A 5 -13.62 9.57 -0.20
C PHE A 5 -12.20 10.13 -0.30
N SER A 6 -11.89 10.91 -1.35
CA SER A 6 -10.60 11.59 -1.48
C SER A 6 -10.37 12.59 -0.35
N ILE A 7 -11.36 13.44 -0.04
CA ILE A 7 -11.26 14.42 1.06
C ILE A 7 -11.05 13.70 2.40
N LEU A 8 -11.83 12.65 2.69
CA LEU A 8 -11.67 11.86 3.91
C LEU A 8 -10.28 11.22 4.00
N SER A 9 -9.76 10.67 2.90
CA SER A 9 -8.41 10.09 2.88
C SER A 9 -7.32 11.12 3.18
N ILE A 10 -7.45 12.34 2.66
CA ILE A 10 -6.52 13.45 2.92
C ILE A 10 -6.59 13.88 4.38
N VAL A 11 -7.79 14.05 4.94
CA VAL A 11 -7.98 14.42 6.35
C VAL A 11 -7.35 13.36 7.26
N LEU A 12 -7.55 12.08 6.94
CA LEU A 12 -7.02 10.96 7.70
C LEU A 12 -5.48 10.90 7.62
N LEU A 13 -4.91 11.14 6.44
CA LEU A 13 -3.45 11.27 6.26
C LEU A 13 -2.89 12.42 7.10
N VAL A 14 -3.50 13.61 7.02
CA VAL A 14 -3.07 14.79 7.80
C VAL A 14 -3.16 14.51 9.31
N TYR A 15 -4.25 13.90 9.76
CA TYR A 15 -4.44 13.55 11.17
C TYR A 15 -3.39 12.55 11.66
N VAL A 16 -3.15 11.47 10.91
CA VAL A 16 -2.14 10.44 11.25
C VAL A 16 -0.75 11.07 11.24
N SER A 17 -0.40 11.85 10.22
CA SER A 17 0.88 12.55 10.15
C SER A 17 1.06 13.50 11.32
N TRP A 18 0.03 14.23 11.74
CA TRP A 18 0.11 15.10 12.92
C TRP A 18 0.29 14.29 14.19
N LYS A 19 -0.56 13.29 14.42
CA LYS A 19 -0.56 12.47 15.65
C LYS A 19 0.80 11.78 15.86
N TYR A 20 1.38 11.22 14.81
CA TYR A 20 2.62 10.45 14.87
C TYR A 20 3.87 11.25 14.48
N ARG A 21 3.76 12.58 14.28
CA ARG A 21 4.87 13.43 13.79
C ARG A 21 6.18 13.28 14.58
N LYS A 22 6.08 13.16 15.91
CA LYS A 22 7.26 13.08 16.79
C LYS A 22 7.96 11.73 16.64
N GLU A 23 7.18 10.65 16.63
CA GLU A 23 7.67 9.29 16.42
C GLU A 23 8.26 9.12 15.02
N MET A 24 7.54 9.57 13.99
CA MET A 24 8.02 9.59 12.60
C MET A 24 9.36 10.31 12.50
N LYS A 25 9.47 11.54 13.04
CA LYS A 25 10.72 12.31 13.01
C LYS A 25 11.87 11.60 13.74
N ALA A 26 11.59 10.95 14.87
CA ALA A 26 12.60 10.18 15.60
C ALA A 26 13.07 8.95 14.81
N THR A 27 12.17 8.26 14.13
CA THR A 27 12.48 7.10 13.30
C THR A 27 13.22 7.48 12.03
N TYR A 28 12.79 8.54 11.32
CA TYR A 28 13.48 9.03 10.12
C TYR A 28 14.89 9.54 10.40
N LYS A 29 15.14 10.12 11.59
CA LYS A 29 16.50 10.52 12.00
C LYS A 29 17.47 9.34 12.13
N LYS A 30 16.97 8.12 12.36
CA LYS A 30 17.79 6.92 12.48
C LYS A 30 18.12 6.30 11.11
N LEU A 31 17.43 6.71 10.05
CA LEU A 31 17.70 6.23 8.70
C LEU A 31 18.72 7.11 7.99
N THR A 32 19.63 6.46 7.27
CA THR A 32 20.48 7.16 6.30
C THR A 32 19.67 7.61 5.09
N VAL A 33 20.16 8.64 4.37
CA VAL A 33 19.50 9.16 3.16
C VAL A 33 19.30 8.06 2.10
N THR A 34 20.28 7.16 1.95
CA THR A 34 20.21 6.03 1.02
C THR A 34 19.12 5.03 1.41
N GLN A 35 18.96 4.74 2.71
CA GLN A 35 17.89 3.87 3.20
C GLN A 35 16.51 4.51 3.03
N LEU A 36 16.41 5.82 3.27
CA LEU A 36 15.17 6.56 3.06
C LEU A 36 14.73 6.47 1.59
N LEU A 37 15.66 6.74 0.66
CA LEU A 37 15.41 6.62 -0.78
C LEU A 37 15.02 5.18 -1.17
N GLY A 38 15.72 4.18 -0.66
CA GLY A 38 15.41 2.76 -0.92
C GLY A 38 14.01 2.37 -0.43
N VAL A 39 13.61 2.84 0.76
CA VAL A 39 12.27 2.62 1.31
C VAL A 39 11.22 3.31 0.44
N THR A 40 11.40 4.59 0.11
CA THR A 40 10.47 5.33 -0.75
C THR A 40 10.30 4.66 -2.10
N LEU A 41 11.40 4.25 -2.75
CA LEU A 41 11.36 3.54 -4.03
C LEU A 41 10.60 2.22 -3.92
N SER A 42 10.82 1.46 -2.82
CA SER A 42 10.13 0.20 -2.58
C SER A 42 8.61 0.37 -2.48
N TYR A 43 8.14 1.42 -1.80
CA TYR A 43 6.72 1.76 -1.73
C TYR A 43 6.14 2.08 -3.12
N VAL A 44 6.83 2.90 -3.93
CA VAL A 44 6.38 3.23 -5.29
C VAL A 44 6.27 1.98 -6.16
N VAL A 45 7.28 1.12 -6.13
CA VAL A 45 7.28 -0.15 -6.88
C VAL A 45 6.16 -1.07 -6.40
N ALA A 46 5.94 -1.19 -5.09
CA ALA A 46 4.87 -2.02 -4.55
C ALA A 46 3.48 -1.53 -4.96
N ILE A 47 3.24 -0.21 -4.97
CA ILE A 47 1.99 0.38 -5.45
C ILE A 47 1.80 0.07 -6.95
N PHE A 48 2.86 0.21 -7.74
CA PHE A 48 2.81 -0.09 -9.18
C PHE A 48 2.48 -1.56 -9.43
N ILE A 49 3.13 -2.48 -8.70
CA ILE A 49 2.87 -3.92 -8.79
C ILE A 49 1.43 -4.24 -8.34
N ALA A 50 0.97 -3.67 -7.23
CA ALA A 50 -0.40 -3.86 -6.76
C ALA A 50 -1.43 -3.37 -7.78
N PHE A 51 -1.17 -2.22 -8.41
CA PHE A 51 -2.00 -1.69 -9.49
C PHE A 51 -2.06 -2.67 -10.67
N LEU A 52 -0.92 -3.21 -11.10
CA LEU A 52 -0.88 -4.20 -12.18
C LEU A 52 -1.69 -5.46 -11.83
N PHE A 53 -1.51 -6.00 -10.62
CA PHE A 53 -2.25 -7.18 -10.17
C PHE A 53 -3.75 -6.93 -10.09
N ILE A 54 -4.19 -5.78 -9.59
CA ILE A 54 -5.62 -5.50 -9.43
C ILE A 54 -6.25 -5.17 -10.78
N TYR A 55 -5.63 -4.29 -11.56
CA TYR A 55 -6.21 -3.77 -12.79
C TYR A 55 -6.15 -4.77 -13.94
N TYR A 56 -5.01 -5.42 -14.15
CA TYR A 56 -4.86 -6.42 -15.21
C TYR A 56 -5.21 -7.82 -14.69
N GLY A 57 -4.62 -8.23 -13.56
CA GLY A 57 -4.85 -9.56 -13.00
C GLY A 57 -6.28 -9.76 -12.49
N GLY A 58 -6.79 -8.82 -11.70
CA GLY A 58 -8.14 -8.90 -11.13
C GLY A 58 -9.24 -8.77 -12.17
N ASN A 59 -9.10 -7.86 -13.14
CA ASN A 59 -10.09 -7.75 -14.21
C ASN A 59 -10.10 -8.99 -15.12
N TRP A 60 -8.93 -9.59 -15.40
CA TRP A 60 -8.83 -10.85 -16.12
C TRP A 60 -9.42 -12.03 -15.34
N ALA A 61 -9.13 -12.15 -14.04
CA ALA A 61 -9.67 -13.24 -13.22
C ALA A 61 -11.20 -13.21 -13.12
N VAL A 62 -11.78 -12.01 -13.13
CA VAL A 62 -13.22 -11.81 -12.95
C VAL A 62 -13.97 -11.78 -14.29
N SER A 63 -13.29 -11.73 -15.44
CA SER A 63 -13.95 -11.72 -16.76
C SER A 63 -14.68 -13.02 -17.08
N TYR A 64 -14.37 -14.12 -16.40
CA TYR A 64 -15.05 -15.40 -16.55
C TYR A 64 -16.36 -15.49 -15.75
N ILE A 65 -16.68 -14.49 -14.94
CA ILE A 65 -17.87 -14.48 -14.08
C ILE A 65 -19.00 -13.70 -14.74
N THR A 66 -20.08 -14.39 -15.09
CA THR A 66 -21.25 -13.81 -15.77
C THR A 66 -22.15 -12.98 -14.84
N PHE A 67 -22.22 -13.33 -13.56
CA PHE A 67 -23.07 -12.65 -12.58
C PHE A 67 -22.39 -11.40 -12.01
N GLU A 68 -22.98 -10.22 -12.20
CA GLU A 68 -22.40 -8.92 -11.81
C GLU A 68 -22.11 -8.79 -10.31
N TRP A 69 -23.01 -9.30 -9.46
CA TRP A 69 -22.83 -9.26 -8.00
C TRP A 69 -21.65 -10.14 -7.56
N LEU A 70 -21.53 -11.34 -8.13
CA LEU A 70 -20.45 -12.28 -7.85
C LEU A 70 -19.10 -11.73 -8.36
N ARG A 71 -19.13 -11.07 -9.52
CA ARG A 71 -17.99 -10.34 -10.10
C ARG A 71 -17.49 -9.24 -9.17
N THR A 72 -18.39 -8.46 -8.58
CA THR A 72 -18.02 -7.40 -7.64
C THR A 72 -17.38 -7.97 -6.37
N VAL A 73 -17.98 -9.02 -5.79
CA VAL A 73 -17.43 -9.68 -4.59
C VAL A 73 -16.07 -10.31 -4.86
N ALA A 74 -15.92 -11.01 -5.98
CA ALA A 74 -14.65 -11.61 -6.38
C ALA A 74 -13.55 -10.56 -6.58
N PHE A 75 -13.87 -9.42 -7.21
CA PHE A 75 -12.92 -8.34 -7.40
C PHE A 75 -12.45 -7.72 -6.07
N ILE A 76 -13.36 -7.53 -5.11
CA ILE A 76 -13.00 -7.05 -3.76
C ILE A 76 -12.05 -8.03 -3.06
N ILE A 77 -12.34 -9.33 -3.13
CA ILE A 77 -11.46 -10.37 -2.54
C ILE A 77 -10.08 -10.35 -3.18
N ILE A 78 -10.01 -10.27 -4.52
CA ILE A 78 -8.72 -10.20 -5.24
C ILE A 78 -7.95 -8.95 -4.83
N ALA A 79 -8.61 -7.80 -4.73
CA ALA A 79 -7.97 -6.55 -4.31
C ALA A 79 -7.40 -6.65 -2.88
N ILE A 80 -8.17 -7.20 -1.94
CA ILE A 80 -7.72 -7.40 -0.56
C ILE A 80 -6.52 -8.36 -0.52
N THR A 81 -6.57 -9.48 -1.24
CA THR A 81 -5.49 -10.45 -1.29
C THR A 81 -4.22 -9.86 -1.93
N ALA A 82 -4.36 -9.13 -3.05
CA ALA A 82 -3.25 -8.48 -3.73
C ALA A 82 -2.58 -7.42 -2.85
N LEU A 83 -3.36 -6.58 -2.18
CA LEU A 83 -2.85 -5.57 -1.24
C LEU A 83 -2.18 -6.21 -0.03
N SER A 84 -2.76 -7.28 0.52
CA SER A 84 -2.20 -8.01 1.65
C SER A 84 -0.85 -8.66 1.30
N PHE A 85 -0.77 -9.27 0.11
CA PHE A 85 0.47 -9.84 -0.40
C PHE A 85 1.54 -8.76 -0.62
N CYS A 86 1.20 -7.69 -1.34
CA CYS A 86 2.12 -6.58 -1.58
C CYS A 86 2.60 -5.94 -0.27
N SER A 87 1.72 -5.79 0.72
CA SER A 87 2.08 -5.25 2.04
C SER A 87 3.06 -6.15 2.78
N LYS A 88 2.88 -7.48 2.75
CA LYS A 88 3.82 -8.43 3.38
C LYS A 88 5.19 -8.41 2.71
N VAL A 89 5.22 -8.41 1.38
CA VAL A 89 6.46 -8.35 0.61
C VAL A 89 7.17 -7.03 0.88
N LEU A 90 6.45 -5.90 0.79
CA LEU A 90 6.98 -4.58 1.04
C LEU A 90 7.54 -4.46 2.46
N ASN A 91 6.82 -4.95 3.47
CA ASN A 91 7.28 -4.93 4.85
C ASN A 91 8.60 -5.71 5.02
N THR A 92 8.71 -6.86 4.37
CA THR A 92 9.95 -7.65 4.36
C THR A 92 11.10 -6.89 3.68
N VAL A 93 10.84 -6.23 2.55
CA VAL A 93 11.83 -5.45 1.81
C VAL A 93 12.27 -4.22 2.62
N VAL A 94 11.32 -3.47 3.18
CA VAL A 94 11.58 -2.31 4.03
C VAL A 94 12.36 -2.69 5.27
N ARG A 95 12.07 -3.84 5.89
CA ARG A 95 12.85 -4.38 7.02
C ARG A 95 14.29 -4.67 6.65
N LYS A 96 14.52 -5.25 5.47
CA LYS A 96 15.88 -5.49 4.96
C LYS A 96 16.63 -4.19 4.66
N ILE A 97 15.99 -3.23 3.98
CA ILE A 97 16.63 -1.96 3.61
C ILE A 97 16.94 -1.11 4.84
N SER A 98 16.02 -1.07 5.80
CA SER A 98 16.16 -0.27 7.02
C SER A 98 16.97 -0.95 8.12
N ASN A 99 17.53 -2.15 7.88
CA ASN A 99 18.21 -2.97 8.90
C ASN A 99 17.36 -3.18 10.18
N GLY A 100 16.06 -3.39 10.02
CA GLY A 100 15.12 -3.61 11.12
C GLY A 100 14.66 -2.35 11.86
N VAL A 101 15.06 -1.14 11.42
CA VAL A 101 14.58 0.12 11.99
C VAL A 101 13.13 0.41 11.56
N LEU A 102 12.73 -0.03 10.37
CA LEU A 102 11.38 0.07 9.83
C LEU A 102 10.84 -1.31 9.46
N GLY A 103 9.57 -1.55 9.79
CA GLY A 103 8.85 -2.78 9.47
C GLY A 103 8.44 -3.54 10.71
N VAL A 104 7.15 -3.87 10.82
CA VAL A 104 6.54 -4.61 11.94
C VAL A 104 6.69 -6.11 11.72
#